data_AF-A0A922Y3D4-F1
#
_entry.id   AF-A0A922Y3D4-F1
#
_cell.length_a   1.000
_cell.length_b   1.000
_cell.length_c   1.000
_cell.angle_alpha   90.00
_cell.angle_beta   90.00
_cell.angle_gamma   90.00
#
_symmetry.space_group_name_H-M   'P 1'
#
loop_
_entity.id
_entity.type
_entity.pdbx_description
1 polymer ?
#
loop_
_entity_poly.entity_id
_entity_poly.type
_entity_poly.pdbx_seq_one_letter_code
_entity_poly.pdbx_strand_id
1 'polypeptide(L)' 'MSAVPLPDTSPMTELEAEIDDLIAEHGCERALIRALLLDLDELARDGDRASSRGFLRGLFSEGARPLKGGDEP' A
#
# COMPACT_ATOMS: atom_id res chain seq x y z
N MET A 1 26.28 -6.24 -43.35
CA MET A 1 25.10 -6.45 -42.47
C MET A 1 25.51 -6.02 -41.09
N SER A 2 25.10 -4.82 -40.65
CA SER A 2 25.33 -4.36 -39.28
C SER A 2 24.31 -5.07 -38.38
N ALA A 3 24.77 -5.72 -37.31
CA ALA A 3 23.87 -6.35 -36.35
C ALA A 3 23.20 -5.23 -35.53
N VAL A 4 21.87 -5.17 -35.58
CA VAL A 4 21.09 -4.31 -34.70
C VAL A 4 21.24 -4.88 -33.28
N PRO A 5 21.67 -4.09 -32.28
CA PRO A 5 21.70 -4.53 -30.90
C PRO A 5 20.30 -4.96 -30.47
N LEU A 6 20.19 -6.13 -29.86
CA LEU A 6 18.94 -6.57 -29.24
C LEU A 6 18.58 -5.61 -28.08
N PRO A 7 17.29 -5.29 -27.90
CA PRO A 7 16.86 -4.48 -26.76
C PRO A 7 17.29 -5.17 -25.47
N ASP A 8 17.84 -4.38 -24.55
CA ASP A 8 18.25 -4.85 -23.22
C ASP A 8 17.00 -5.08 -22.37
N THR A 9 16.67 -6.35 -22.13
CA THR A 9 15.53 -6.76 -21.29
C THR A 9 16.01 -7.18 -19.90
N SER A 10 17.07 -6.55 -19.38
CA SER A 10 17.50 -6.83 -18.02
C SER A 10 16.41 -6.38 -17.03
N PRO A 11 16.30 -7.04 -15.86
CA PRO A 11 15.36 -6.62 -14.82
C PRO A 11 15.57 -5.16 -14.37
N MET A 12 16.79 -4.65 -14.47
CA MET A 12 17.07 -3.24 -14.16
C MET A 12 16.48 -2.33 -15.23
N THR A 13 16.62 -2.67 -16.51
CA THR A 13 16.05 -1.90 -17.61
C THR A 13 14.53 -1.88 -17.56
N GLU A 14 13.91 -3.00 -17.19
CA GLU A 14 12.46 -3.09 -16.98
C GLU A 14 12.01 -2.21 -15.81
N LEU A 15 12.75 -2.22 -14.70
CA LEU A 15 12.46 -1.38 -13.55
C LEU A 15 12.57 0.12 -13.87
N GLU A 16 13.62 0.53 -14.58
CA GLU A 16 13.79 1.92 -15.00
C GLU A 16 12.65 2.36 -15.95
N ALA A 17 12.21 1.49 -16.86
CA ALA A 17 11.06 1.77 -17.72
C ALA A 17 9.76 1.95 -16.92
N GLU A 18 9.54 1.13 -15.89
CA GLU A 18 8.39 1.27 -15.00
C GLU A 18 8.44 2.59 -14.20
N ILE A 19 9.63 3.00 -13.75
CA ILE A 19 9.82 4.29 -13.08
C ILE A 19 9.47 5.45 -14.03
N ASP A 20 9.92 5.40 -15.28
CA ASP A 20 9.62 6.43 -16.28
C ASP A 20 8.12 6.54 -16.55
N ASP A 21 7.42 5.41 -16.68
CA ASP A 21 5.96 5.36 -16.86
C ASP A 21 5.24 6.00 -15.66
N LEU A 22 5.68 5.70 -14.43
CA LEU A 22 5.12 6.29 -13.22
C LEU A 22 5.41 7.79 -13.11
N ILE A 23 6.60 8.25 -13.50
CA ILE A 23 6.91 9.69 -13.55
C ILE A 23 5.97 10.39 -14.55
N ALA A 24 5.69 9.77 -15.69
CA ALA A 24 4.76 10.31 -16.68
C ALA A 24 3.32 10.37 -16.15
N GLU A 25 2.88 9.36 -15.40
CA GLU A 25 1.56 9.34 -14.75
C GLU A 25 1.41 10.43 -13.68
N HIS A 26 2.41 10.60 -12.82
CA HIS A 26 2.37 11.56 -11.72
C HIS A 26 2.84 12.98 -12.10
N GLY A 27 3.38 13.15 -13.31
CA GLY A 27 3.82 14.41 -13.89
C GLY A 27 5.18 14.93 -13.42
N CYS A 28 5.73 14.40 -12.32
CA CYS A 28 7.13 14.62 -11.92
C CYS A 28 7.56 13.63 -10.84
N GLU A 29 8.87 13.46 -10.69
CA GLU A 29 9.53 12.59 -9.70
C GLU A 29 9.13 12.97 -8.28
N ARG A 30 8.97 14.26 -8.01
CA ARG A 30 8.57 14.74 -6.67
C ARG A 30 7.14 14.35 -6.31
N ALA A 31 6.24 14.30 -7.30
CA ALA A 31 4.86 13.87 -7.08
C ALA A 31 4.80 12.36 -6.86
N LEU A 32 5.55 11.59 -7.66
CA LEU A 32 5.70 10.14 -7.47
C LEU A 32 6.27 9.79 -6.09
N ILE A 33 7.37 10.43 -5.68
CA ILE A 33 7.98 10.23 -4.35
C ILE A 33 6.98 10.58 -3.24
N ARG A 34 6.19 11.65 -3.40
CA ARG A 34 5.16 12.00 -2.43
C ARG A 34 4.09 10.92 -2.32
N ALA A 35 3.59 10.41 -3.45
CA ALA A 35 2.61 9.33 -3.47
C ALA A 35 3.16 8.08 -2.78
N LEU A 36 4.36 7.64 -3.16
CA LEU A 36 5.03 6.50 -2.55
C LEU A 36 5.18 6.62 -1.03
N LEU A 37 5.56 7.81 -0.53
CA LEU A 37 5.69 8.04 0.91
C LEU A 37 4.34 7.97 1.65
N LEU A 38 3.25 8.39 1.02
CA LEU A 38 1.91 8.28 1.60
C LEU A 38 1.47 6.81 1.67
N ASP A 39 1.71 6.04 0.61
CA ASP A 39 1.35 4.62 0.56
C ASP A 39 2.12 3.80 1.60
N LEU A 40 3.43 4.09 1.77
CA LEU A 40 4.25 3.43 2.80
C LEU A 40 3.76 3.74 4.22
N ASP A 41 3.33 4.97 4.46
CA ASP A 41 2.79 5.40 5.76
C ASP A 41 1.41 4.76 6.03
N GLU A 42 0.56 4.58 5.02
CA GLU A 42 -0.67 3.79 5.13
C GLU A 42 -0.39 2.31 5.41
N LEU A 43 0.55 1.69 4.69
CA LEU A 43 0.96 0.31 4.91
C LEU A 43 1.49 0.10 6.34
N ALA A 44 2.27 1.05 6.87
CA ALA A 44 2.74 1.01 8.25
C ALA A 44 1.58 1.05 9.25
N ARG A 45 0.60 1.95 9.05
CA ARG A 45 -0.60 2.03 9.90
C ARG A 45 -1.42 0.75 9.89
N ASP A 46 -1.55 0.11 8.74
CA ASP A 46 -2.26 -1.15 8.61
C ASP A 46 -1.52 -2.29 9.32
N GLY A 47 -0.19 -2.33 9.23
CA GLY A 47 0.65 -3.24 10.02
C GLY A 47 0.47 -3.05 11.53
N ASP A 48 0.47 -1.81 12.01
CA ASP A 48 0.24 -1.49 13.42
C ASP A 48 -1.16 -1.90 13.89
N ARG A 49 -2.17 -1.68 13.05
CA ARG A 49 -3.54 -2.09 13.34
C ARG A 49 -3.66 -3.61 13.42
N ALA A 50 -3.10 -4.33 12.44
CA ALA A 50 -3.14 -5.80 12.38
C ALA A 50 -2.38 -6.48 13.53
N SER A 51 -1.32 -5.85 14.05
CA SER A 51 -0.49 -6.37 15.14
C SER A 51 -0.93 -5.92 16.55
N SER A 52 -1.84 -4.95 16.65
CA SER A 52 -2.38 -4.48 17.93
C SER A 52 -3.32 -5.50 18.59
N ARG A 53 -2.93 -6.01 19.77
CA ARG A 53 -3.78 -6.83 20.65
C ARG A 53 -5.12 -6.15 20.98
N GLY A 54 -5.14 -4.82 21.04
CA GLY A 54 -6.36 -4.03 21.30
C GLY A 54 -7.31 -4.03 20.11
N PHE A 55 -6.79 -3.92 18.88
CA PHE A 55 -7.58 -4.03 17.66
C PHE A 55 -8.15 -5.45 17.47
N LEU A 56 -7.32 -6.49 17.63
CA LEU A 56 -7.76 -7.89 17.57
C LEU A 56 -8.86 -8.16 18.60
N ARG A 57 -8.67 -7.74 19.87
CA ARG A 57 -9.73 -7.85 20.89
C ARG A 57 -10.98 -7.06 20.51
N GLY A 58 -10.84 -5.86 19.95
CA GLY A 58 -11.95 -5.02 19.50
C GLY A 58 -12.80 -5.68 18.42
N LEU A 59 -12.16 -6.21 17.36
CA LEU A 59 -12.80 -6.96 16.27
C LEU A 59 -13.56 -8.18 16.79
N PHE A 60 -12.95 -9.01 17.62
CA PHE A 60 -13.63 -10.19 18.20
C PHE A 60 -14.69 -9.83 19.24
N SER A 61 -14.68 -8.60 19.76
CA SER A 61 -15.68 -8.12 20.72
C SER A 61 -16.84 -7.36 20.06
N GLU A 62 -16.76 -7.07 18.77
CA GLU A 62 -17.74 -6.24 18.05
C GLU A 62 -19.14 -6.89 18.03
N GLY A 63 -19.22 -8.22 18.00
CA GLY A 63 -20.46 -9.00 18.15
C GLY A 63 -20.75 -9.49 19.59
N ALA A 64 -19.86 -9.23 20.54
CA ALA A 64 -19.99 -9.70 21.93
C ALA A 64 -20.42 -8.60 22.91
N ARG A 65 -20.62 -7.36 22.42
CA ARG A 65 -21.13 -6.27 23.27
C ARG A 65 -22.56 -6.59 23.70
N PRO A 66 -22.86 -6.58 25.01
CA PRO A 66 -24.23 -6.74 25.48
C PRO A 66 -25.13 -5.67 24.86
N LEU A 67 -26.27 -6.09 24.30
CA LEU A 67 -27.31 -5.16 23.87
C LEU A 67 -27.77 -4.37 25.10
N LYS A 68 -27.49 -3.06 25.14
CA LYS A 68 -28.07 -2.15 26.13
C LYS A 68 -29.57 -2.05 25.84
N GLY A 69 -30.37 -2.89 26.47
CA GLY A 69 -31.82 -2.88 26.29
C GLY A 69 -32.55 -4.05 26.92
N GLY A 70 -32.03 -4.59 28.03
CA GLY A 70 -32.75 -5.55 28.86
C GLY A 70 -33.13 -4.92 30.20
N ASP A 71 -33.62 -3.68 30.19
CA ASP A 71 -34.42 -3.17 31.30
C ASP A 71 -35.86 -3.63 31.04
N GLU A 72 -36.29 -4.66 31.75
CA GLU A 72 -37.71 -5.02 31.85
C GLU A 72 -37.92 -5.81 33.15
N PRO A 73 -39.00 -5.61 33.94
CA PRO A 73 -39.87 -4.45 34.14
C PRO A 73 -39.74 -3.79 35.54
#